data_AF-A0A929HB00-F1
#
_entry.id   AF-A0A929HB00-F1
#
_cell.length_a   1.000
_cell.length_b   1.000
_cell.length_c   1.000
_cell.angle_alpha   90.00
_cell.angle_beta   90.00
_cell.angle_gamma   90.00
#
_symmetry.space_group_name_H-M   'P 1'
#
loop_
_entity.id
_entity.type
_entity.pdbx_description
1 polymer ?
#
loop_
_entity_poly.entity_id
_entity_poly.type
_entity_poly.pdbx_seq_one_letter_code
_entity_poly.pdbx_strand_id
1 'polypeptide(L)' 'TNLPGIKSGRSKSLKELERCEIEAALKRHGWVQARAARELGLTQRQIGYKIKKYGLRMPEYY' A
#
# COMPACT_ATOMS: atom_id res chain seq x y z
N THR A 1 -5.40 25.74 29.32
CA THR A 1 -5.89 25.64 27.93
C THR A 1 -5.31 24.38 27.31
N ASN A 2 -6.11 23.32 27.16
CA ASN A 2 -5.61 22.03 26.68
C ASN A 2 -5.60 22.03 25.15
N LEU A 3 -4.41 22.11 24.55
CA LEU A 3 -4.22 22.05 23.09
C LEU A 3 -4.60 20.65 22.59
N PRO A 4 -5.39 20.53 21.49
CA PRO A 4 -5.78 19.23 20.95
C PRO A 4 -4.54 18.45 20.54
N GLY A 5 -4.46 17.21 21.02
CA GLY A 5 -3.26 16.39 21.01
C GLY A 5 -2.56 16.35 19.66
N ILE A 6 -1.27 16.70 19.71
CA ILE A 6 -0.26 16.27 18.73
C ILE A 6 -0.47 14.77 18.58
N LYS A 7 -1.04 14.33 17.45
CA LYS A 7 -1.16 12.90 17.16
C LYS A 7 0.26 12.36 17.16
N SER A 8 0.61 11.68 18.26
CA SER A 8 1.87 10.97 18.45
C SER A 8 2.23 10.29 17.14
N GLY A 9 3.29 10.78 16.50
CA GLY A 9 3.80 10.25 15.26
C GLY A 9 4.31 8.85 15.53
N ARG A 10 3.42 7.85 15.45
CA ARG A 10 3.84 6.45 15.38
C ARG A 10 4.67 6.34 14.11
N SER A 11 5.98 6.20 14.27
CA SER A 11 6.89 5.79 13.21
C SER A 11 6.33 4.51 12.61
N LYS A 12 5.74 4.63 11.41
CA LYS A 12 5.23 3.46 10.69
C LYS A 12 6.39 2.50 10.51
N SER A 13 6.14 1.23 10.80
CA SER A 13 7.15 0.22 10.51
C SER A 13 7.43 0.19 9.00
N LEU A 14 8.63 -0.24 8.59
CA LEU A 14 8.96 -0.41 7.18
C LEU A 14 7.94 -1.30 6.44
N LYS A 15 7.37 -2.29 7.14
CA LYS A 15 6.30 -3.16 6.62
C LYS A 15 5.00 -2.40 6.35
N GLU A 16 4.62 -1.48 7.23
CA GLU A 16 3.41 -0.67 7.06
C GLU A 16 3.58 0.35 5.93
N LEU A 17 4.76 0.97 5.80
CA LEU A 17 5.09 1.85 4.69
C LEU A 17 5.02 1.09 3.37
N GLU A 18 5.65 -0.08 3.29
CA GLU A 18 5.61 -0.91 2.09
C GLU A 18 4.19 -1.33 1.73
N ARG A 19 3.39 -1.80 2.71
CA ARG A 19 1.99 -2.14 2.50
C ARG A 19 1.20 -0.94 1.96
N CYS A 20 1.40 0.24 2.54
CA CYS A 20 0.71 1.46 2.15
C CYS A 20 1.04 1.87 0.70
N GLU A 21 2.32 1.80 0.31
CA GLU A 21 2.75 2.14 -1.05
C GLU A 21 2.19 1.18 -2.10
N ILE A 22 2.17 -0.13 -1.79
CA ILE A 22 1.59 -1.12 -2.71
C ILE A 22 0.09 -0.91 -2.88
N GLU A 23 -0.63 -0.67 -1.78
CA GLU A 23 -2.06 -0.37 -1.82
C GLU A 23 -2.33 0.92 -2.61
N ALA A 24 -1.50 1.95 -2.44
CA ALA A 24 -1.65 3.21 -3.15
C ALA A 24 -1.39 3.07 -4.66
N ALA A 25 -0.33 2.35 -5.07
CA ALA A 25 -0.04 2.06 -6.48
C ALA A 25 -1.16 1.24 -7.14
N LEU A 26 -1.71 0.24 -6.42
CA LEU A 26 -2.86 -0.52 -6.90
C LEU A 26 -4.07 0.40 -7.14
N LYS A 27 -4.39 1.30 -6.21
CA LYS A 27 -5.51 2.25 -6.38
C LYS A 27 -5.28 3.20 -7.56
N ARG A 28 -4.09 3.79 -7.70
CA ARG A 28 -3.73 4.68 -8.83
C ARG A 28 -3.88 4.01 -10.19
N HIS A 29 -3.66 2.69 -10.25
CA HIS A 29 -3.72 1.91 -11.48
C HIS A 29 -4.97 1.03 -11.62
N GLY A 30 -6.02 1.27 -10.84
CA GLY A 30 -7.28 0.52 -10.94
C GLY A 30 -7.09 -0.98 -10.70
N TRP A 31 -6.28 -1.33 -9.71
CA TRP A 31 -5.94 -2.70 -9.31
C TRP A 31 -5.25 -3.56 -10.37
N VAL A 32 -4.77 -2.95 -11.46
CA VAL A 32 -3.95 -3.65 -12.47
C VAL A 32 -2.55 -3.89 -11.92
N GLN A 33 -2.31 -5.10 -11.40
CA GLN A 33 -1.06 -5.48 -10.72
C GLN A 33 0.20 -5.20 -11.57
N ALA A 34 0.17 -5.49 -12.87
CA ALA A 34 1.32 -5.27 -13.74
C ALA A 34 1.68 -3.77 -13.87
N ARG A 35 0.69 -2.88 -13.89
CA ARG A 35 0.91 -1.42 -13.94
C ARG A 35 1.47 -0.91 -12.61
N ALA A 36 0.88 -1.34 -11.50
CA ALA A 36 1.37 -1.01 -10.16
C ALA A 36 2.78 -1.56 -9.90
N ALA A 37 3.09 -2.75 -10.39
CA ALA A 37 4.44 -3.33 -10.28
C ALA A 37 5.46 -2.46 -11.02
N ARG A 38 5.15 -2.08 -12.27
CA ARG A 38 6.01 -1.23 -13.08
C ARG A 38 6.28 0.13 -12.44
N GLU A 39 5.26 0.74 -11.83
CA GLU A 39 5.41 1.99 -11.09
C GLU A 39 6.38 1.84 -9.90
N LEU A 40 6.27 0.74 -9.15
CA LEU A 40 7.08 0.48 -7.96
C LEU A 40 8.46 -0.13 -8.27
N GLY A 41 8.83 -0.29 -9.54
CA GLY A 41 10.06 -0.99 -9.93
C GLY A 41 10.10 -2.47 -9.53
N LEU A 42 8.92 -3.09 -9.40
CA LEU A 42 8.75 -4.49 -9.04
C LEU A 42 8.41 -5.33 -10.28
N THR A 43 8.76 -6.61 -10.21
CA THR A 43 8.20 -7.62 -11.11
C THR A 43 6.76 -7.98 -10.74
N GLN A 44 5.99 -8.51 -11.69
CA GLN A 44 4.63 -8.98 -11.45
C GLN A 44 4.58 -10.06 -10.34
N ARG A 45 5.59 -10.95 -10.28
CA ARG A 45 5.70 -11.97 -9.23
C ARG A 45 5.89 -11.35 -7.84
N GLN A 46 6.75 -10.33 -7.74
CA GLN A 46 7.03 -9.67 -6.47
C GLN A 46 5.81 -8.93 -5.93
N ILE A 47 5.11 -8.16 -6.76
CA ILE A 47 3.89 -7.48 -6.29
C ILE A 47 2.81 -8.50 -5.90
N GLY A 48 2.65 -9.59 -6.67
CA GLY A 48 1.69 -10.64 -6.37
C GLY A 48 1.98 -11.31 -5.02
N TYR A 49 3.25 -11.57 -4.71
CA TYR A 49 3.66 -12.08 -3.40
C TYR A 49 3.33 -11.09 -2.28
N LYS A 50 3.63 -9.80 -2.45
CA LYS A 50 3.37 -8.78 -1.43
C LYS A 50 1.87 -8.54 -1.21
N ILE A 51 1.06 -8.56 -2.27
CA ILE A 51 -0.41 -8.51 -2.17
C ILE A 51 -0.93 -9.63 -1.29
N LYS A 52 -0.49 -10.88 -1.54
CA LYS A 52 -0.85 -12.04 -0.72
C LYS A 52 -0.35 -11.89 0.72
N LYS A 53 0.92 -11.51 0.90
CA LYS A 53 1.56 -11.31 2.20
C LYS A 53 0.84 -10.26 3.07
N TYR A 54 0.37 -9.17 2.47
CA TYR A 54 -0.29 -8.06 3.16
C TYR A 54 -1.81 -8.15 3.17
N GLY A 55 -2.39 -9.21 2.59
CA GLY A 55 -3.83 -9.40 2.53
C GLY A 55 -4.57 -8.30 1.78
N LEU A 56 -3.93 -7.68 0.78
CA LEU A 56 -4.55 -6.62 -0.01
C LEU A 56 -5.61 -7.22 -0.94
N ARG A 57 -6.82 -6.69 -0.89
CA ARG A 57 -7.96 -7.14 -1.70
C ARG A 57 -8.60 -5.96 -2.40
N MET A 58 -8.96 -6.20 -3.66
CA MET A 58 -9.71 -5.24 -4.46
C MET A 58 -11.08 -5.00 -3.81
N PRO A 59 -11.45 -3.75 -3.53
CA PRO A 59 -12.79 -3.41 -3.09
C PRO A 59 -13.81 -3.69 -4.19
N GLU A 60 -15.06 -3.90 -3.80
CA GLU A 60 -16.15 -4.32 -4.69
C GLU A 60 -16.58 -3.26 -5.74
N TYR A 61 -16.10 -2.03 -5.62
CA TYR A 61 -16.45 -0.88 -6.48
C TYR A 61 -15.37 -0.52 -7.52
N TYR A 62 -14.35 -1.38 -7.71
CA TYR A 62 -13.30 -1.20 -8.72
C TYR A 62 -13.47 -2.16 -9.89
#